data_AF-A0A0L8GLE1-F1
#
_entry.id   AF-A0A0L8GLE1-F1
#
_cell.length_a   1.000
_cell.length_b   1.000
_cell.length_c   1.000
_cell.angle_alpha   90.00
_cell.angle_beta   90.00
_cell.angle_gamma   90.00
#
_symmetry.space_group_name_H-M   'P 1'
#
loop_
_entity.id
_entity.type
_entity.pdbx_description
1 polymer ?
#
loop_
_entity_poly.entity_id
_entity_poly.type
_entity_poly.pdbx_seq_one_letter_code
_entity_poly.pdbx_strand_id
1 'polypeptide(L)'
;MKDQKWKVAIISSEDSNAFVLPTGHVYVHEGLLNMVANDDQLAVILAHELAHVVLGHSAEKVSYAQITDIFVIIAMAAIWTFLPFDGIALVTQAFYEKVVQILLDLPYSRKLETEADIVGIKLAAKACYDIREGSNFWKQMEINDKLNQVTSPQWLSTHPLHLQRGQLIDHLVPKAIAVRDQCGCPPLSSVDPREKFKKFEEAMENIIRSQQAGQNLKQINVLM
;
A
#
# COMPACT_ATOMS: atom_id res chain seq x y z
N MET A 1 -7.81 5.50 -23.12
CA MET A 1 -8.60 6.04 -21.99
C MET A 1 -9.68 7.04 -22.42
N LYS A 2 -9.51 7.87 -23.45
CA LYS A 2 -10.66 8.58 -24.06
C LYS A 2 -11.66 7.50 -24.54
N ASP A 3 -12.91 7.60 -24.10
CA ASP A 3 -14.06 6.71 -24.40
C ASP A 3 -14.21 5.41 -23.59
N GLN A 4 -13.50 5.30 -22.47
CA GLN A 4 -13.67 4.16 -21.56
C GLN A 4 -14.90 4.31 -20.65
N LYS A 5 -15.79 3.31 -20.63
CA LYS A 5 -16.96 3.29 -19.73
C LYS A 5 -16.52 2.82 -18.34
N TRP A 6 -16.66 3.70 -17.35
CA TRP A 6 -16.36 3.37 -15.96
C TRP A 6 -17.58 2.76 -15.27
N LYS A 7 -17.36 1.70 -14.50
CA LYS A 7 -18.38 1.06 -13.66
C LYS A 7 -17.83 0.86 -12.26
N VAL A 8 -18.64 1.17 -11.25
CA VAL A 8 -18.28 0.96 -9.84
C VAL A 8 -19.19 -0.13 -9.27
N ALA A 9 -18.60 -1.08 -8.55
CA ALA A 9 -19.31 -2.13 -7.83
C ALA A 9 -18.83 -2.19 -6.38
N ILE A 10 -19.79 -2.33 -5.47
CA ILE A 10 -19.51 -2.59 -4.06
C ILE A 10 -19.54 -4.10 -3.83
N ILE A 11 -18.50 -4.64 -3.21
CA ILE A 11 -18.38 -6.05 -2.87
C ILE A 11 -18.69 -6.18 -1.38
N SER A 12 -19.65 -7.03 -1.04
CA SER A 12 -19.93 -7.38 0.35
C SER A 12 -18.84 -8.32 0.87
N SER A 13 -17.82 -7.73 1.49
CA SER A 13 -16.70 -8.38 2.16
C SER A 13 -16.21 -7.45 3.27
N GLU A 14 -15.80 -8.04 4.40
CA GLU A 14 -15.20 -7.32 5.53
C GLU A 14 -13.74 -6.90 5.27
N ASP A 15 -13.14 -7.34 4.15
CA ASP A 15 -11.77 -6.97 3.82
C ASP A 15 -11.66 -5.46 3.52
N SER A 16 -10.59 -4.84 4.01
CA SER A 16 -10.23 -3.46 3.65
C SER A 16 -9.48 -3.45 2.32
N ASN A 17 -10.23 -3.51 1.21
CA ASN A 17 -9.66 -3.57 -0.14
C ASN A 17 -10.47 -2.79 -1.20
N ALA A 18 -9.76 -2.32 -2.22
CA ALA A 18 -10.31 -1.83 -3.47
C ALA A 18 -9.34 -2.10 -4.62
N PHE A 19 -9.84 -2.24 -5.83
CA PHE A 19 -8.99 -2.39 -7.01
C PHE A 19 -9.68 -1.88 -8.27
N VAL A 20 -8.87 -1.43 -9.23
CA VAL A 20 -9.33 -0.93 -10.52
C VAL A 20 -8.76 -1.79 -11.64
N LEU A 21 -9.64 -2.27 -12.52
CA LEU A 21 -9.23 -3.03 -13.69
C LEU A 21 -8.90 -2.11 -14.87
N PRO A 22 -7.94 -2.49 -15.73
CA PRO A 22 -7.64 -1.76 -16.97
C PRO A 22 -8.84 -1.62 -17.92
N THR A 23 -9.91 -2.39 -17.72
CA THR A 23 -11.17 -2.33 -18.47
C THR A 23 -12.13 -1.25 -17.97
N GLY A 24 -11.81 -0.54 -16.88
CA GLY A 24 -12.62 0.56 -16.33
C GLY A 24 -13.61 0.12 -15.25
N HIS A 25 -13.46 -1.09 -14.71
CA HIS A 25 -14.24 -1.58 -13.59
C HIS A 25 -13.52 -1.24 -12.28
N VAL A 26 -14.24 -0.62 -11.35
CA VAL A 26 -13.77 -0.24 -10.01
C VAL A 26 -14.53 -1.11 -9.02
N TYR A 27 -13.81 -1.78 -8.15
CA TYR A 27 -14.37 -2.62 -7.09
C TYR A 27 -13.94 -2.08 -5.75
N VAL A 28 -14.89 -1.94 -4.83
CA VAL A 28 -14.67 -1.42 -3.47
C VAL A 28 -15.33 -2.37 -2.49
N HIS A 29 -14.60 -2.84 -1.48
CA HIS A 29 -15.14 -3.72 -0.46
C HIS A 29 -15.83 -2.91 0.65
N GLU A 30 -16.89 -3.46 1.25
CA GLU A 30 -17.60 -2.84 2.38
C GLU A 30 -16.66 -2.60 3.58
N GLY A 31 -15.72 -3.50 3.85
CA GLY A 31 -14.70 -3.33 4.89
C GLY A 31 -13.87 -2.06 4.71
N LEU A 32 -13.49 -1.72 3.47
CA LEU A 32 -12.78 -0.48 3.19
C LEU A 32 -13.66 0.75 3.44
N LEU A 33 -14.93 0.70 3.02
CA LEU A 33 -15.88 1.79 3.24
C LEU A 33 -16.13 2.05 4.72
N ASN A 34 -16.11 1.01 5.55
CA ASN A 34 -16.23 1.12 7.00
C ASN A 34 -14.96 1.71 7.66
N MET A 35 -13.82 1.66 6.97
CA MET A 35 -12.54 2.12 7.48
C MET A 35 -12.22 3.58 7.13
N VAL A 36 -12.61 4.03 5.93
CA VAL A 36 -12.38 5.41 5.49
C VAL A 36 -13.22 6.40 6.31
N ALA A 37 -12.61 7.51 6.72
CA ALA A 37 -13.29 8.51 7.54
C ALA A 37 -14.11 9.53 6.72
N ASN A 38 -13.78 9.71 5.44
CA ASN A 38 -14.42 10.67 4.55
C ASN A 38 -14.12 10.37 3.07
N ASP A 39 -14.80 11.10 2.19
CA ASP A 39 -14.67 10.98 0.73
C ASP A 39 -13.26 11.32 0.23
N ASP A 40 -12.52 12.20 0.91
CA ASP A 40 -11.15 12.56 0.53
C ASP A 40 -10.19 11.37 0.69
N GLN A 41 -10.32 10.60 1.77
CA GLN A 41 -9.56 9.36 1.96
C GLN A 41 -9.89 8.33 0.89
N LEU A 42 -11.19 8.09 0.65
CA LEU A 42 -11.63 7.16 -0.39
C LEU A 42 -11.10 7.57 -1.77
N ALA A 43 -11.15 8.86 -2.09
CA ALA A 43 -10.66 9.38 -3.36
C ALA A 43 -9.16 9.19 -3.55
N VAL A 44 -8.34 9.37 -2.49
CA VAL A 44 -6.90 9.11 -2.56
C VAL A 44 -6.62 7.63 -2.84
N ILE A 45 -7.36 6.72 -2.20
CA ILE A 45 -7.22 5.28 -2.40
C ILE A 45 -7.61 4.89 -3.83
N LEU A 46 -8.77 5.34 -4.31
CA LEU A 46 -9.19 5.06 -5.68
C LEU A 46 -8.26 5.69 -6.72
N ALA A 47 -7.68 6.86 -6.43
CA ALA A 47 -6.68 7.48 -7.29
C ALA A 47 -5.37 6.69 -7.34
N HIS A 48 -4.98 6.05 -6.23
CA HIS A 48 -3.86 5.11 -6.18
C HIS A 48 -4.13 3.88 -7.07
N GLU A 49 -5.29 3.24 -6.93
CA GLU A 49 -5.67 2.11 -7.78
C GLU A 49 -5.75 2.50 -9.27
N LEU A 50 -6.28 3.70 -9.56
CA LEU A 50 -6.28 4.23 -10.91
C LEU A 50 -4.86 4.48 -11.43
N ALA A 51 -3.93 4.91 -10.58
CA ALA A 51 -2.54 5.10 -10.96
C ALA A 51 -1.88 3.79 -11.41
N HIS A 52 -2.15 2.65 -10.74
CA HIS A 52 -1.70 1.33 -11.20
C HIS A 52 -2.15 1.03 -12.64
N VAL A 53 -3.38 1.39 -12.98
CA VAL A 53 -3.92 1.21 -14.34
C VAL A 53 -3.28 2.18 -15.33
N VAL A 54 -3.18 3.47 -14.98
CA VAL A 54 -2.60 4.51 -15.84
C VAL A 54 -1.14 4.22 -16.16
N LEU A 55 -0.38 3.69 -15.20
CA LEU A 55 1.03 3.33 -15.36
C LEU A 55 1.21 1.94 -16.00
N GLY A 56 0.15 1.14 -16.11
CA GLY A 56 0.22 -0.18 -16.74
C GLY A 56 0.91 -1.24 -15.88
N HIS A 57 0.96 -1.06 -14.55
CA HIS A 57 1.69 -1.93 -13.62
C HIS A 57 1.33 -3.42 -13.74
N SER A 58 0.06 -3.77 -14.03
CA SER A 58 -0.32 -5.18 -14.24
C SER A 58 0.38 -5.79 -15.46
N ALA A 59 0.44 -5.07 -16.59
CA ALA A 59 1.10 -5.53 -17.79
C ALA A 59 2.63 -5.56 -17.63
N GLU A 60 3.17 -4.57 -16.92
CA GLU A 60 4.59 -4.50 -16.56
C GLU A 60 4.99 -5.70 -15.71
N LYS A 61 4.21 -6.02 -14.67
CA LYS A 61 4.45 -7.18 -13.78
C LYS A 61 4.41 -8.51 -14.53
N VAL A 62 3.48 -8.69 -15.46
CA VAL A 62 3.43 -9.90 -16.32
C VAL A 62 4.68 -9.99 -17.20
N SER A 63 5.08 -8.88 -17.81
CA SER A 63 6.28 -8.83 -18.67
C SER A 63 7.55 -9.10 -17.87
N TYR A 64 7.65 -8.53 -16.67
CA TYR A 64 8.76 -8.74 -15.75
C TYR A 64 8.87 -10.20 -15.31
N ALA A 65 7.74 -10.84 -14.95
CA ALA A 65 7.72 -12.25 -14.58
C ALA A 65 8.18 -13.14 -15.74
N GLN A 66 7.67 -12.91 -16.96
CA GLN A 66 8.06 -13.68 -18.15
C GLN A 66 9.56 -13.55 -18.47
N ILE A 67 10.11 -12.34 -18.38
CA ILE A 67 11.55 -12.11 -18.59
C ILE A 67 12.35 -12.84 -17.51
N THR A 68 11.91 -12.74 -16.25
CA THR A 68 12.54 -13.43 -15.14
C THR A 68 12.54 -14.94 -15.37
N ASP A 69 11.41 -15.53 -15.75
CA ASP A 69 11.23 -16.95 -16.09
C ASP A 69 12.21 -17.41 -17.18
N ILE A 70 12.37 -16.62 -18.24
CA ILE A 70 13.34 -16.91 -19.32
C ILE A 70 14.77 -16.94 -18.77
N PHE A 71 15.15 -15.97 -17.94
CA PHE A 71 16.49 -15.95 -17.34
C PHE A 71 16.72 -17.15 -16.43
N VAL A 72 15.71 -17.60 -15.67
CA VAL A 72 15.80 -18.82 -14.86
C VAL A 72 16.12 -20.02 -15.73
N ILE A 73 15.35 -20.20 -16.80
CA ILE A 73 15.45 -21.36 -17.67
C ILE A 73 16.84 -21.42 -18.30
N ILE A 74 17.35 -20.28 -18.77
CA ILE A 74 18.72 -20.19 -19.33
C ILE A 74 19.77 -20.52 -18.26
N ALA A 75 19.65 -19.98 -17.04
CA ALA A 75 20.58 -20.24 -15.96
C ALA A 75 20.57 -21.72 -15.53
N MET A 76 19.38 -22.32 -15.41
CA MET A 76 19.22 -23.73 -15.08
C MET A 76 19.78 -24.64 -16.19
N ALA A 77 19.54 -24.31 -17.46
CA ALA A 77 20.09 -25.06 -18.58
C ALA A 77 21.63 -25.01 -18.56
N ALA A 78 22.23 -23.85 -18.28
CA ALA A 78 23.68 -23.71 -18.15
C ALA A 78 24.24 -24.54 -16.99
N ILE A 79 23.62 -24.52 -15.81
CA ILE A 79 24.03 -25.35 -14.66
C ILE A 79 23.96 -26.83 -15.02
N TRP A 80 22.88 -27.26 -15.68
CA TRP A 80 22.68 -28.65 -16.08
C TRP A 80 23.77 -29.16 -17.03
N THR A 81 24.37 -28.29 -17.87
CA THR A 81 25.51 -28.70 -18.73
C THR A 81 26.75 -29.15 -17.95
N PHE A 82 26.95 -28.65 -16.71
CA PHE A 82 28.08 -29.03 -15.86
C PHE A 82 27.70 -30.08 -14.80
N LEU A 83 26.42 -30.14 -14.41
CA LEU A 83 25.88 -31.02 -13.37
C LEU A 83 24.56 -31.65 -13.85
N PRO A 84 24.59 -32.69 -14.71
CA PRO A 84 23.41 -33.32 -15.27
C PRO A 84 22.77 -34.28 -14.26
N PHE A 85 22.09 -33.72 -13.26
CA PHE A 85 21.38 -34.49 -12.22
C PHE A 85 19.99 -33.91 -11.99
N ASP A 86 18.96 -34.71 -12.28
CA ASP A 86 17.56 -34.26 -12.27
C ASP A 86 17.04 -33.91 -10.87
N GLY A 87 17.65 -34.44 -9.80
CA GLY A 87 17.30 -34.08 -8.42
C GLY A 87 17.72 -32.67 -8.02
N ILE A 88 18.68 -32.05 -8.73
CA ILE A 88 19.01 -30.63 -8.55
C ILE A 88 17.82 -29.79 -8.98
N ALA A 89 17.11 -30.13 -10.07
CA ALA A 89 16.01 -29.34 -10.60
C ALA A 89 14.90 -29.05 -9.54
N LEU A 90 14.54 -30.07 -8.76
CA LEU A 90 13.51 -29.98 -7.72
C LEU A 90 13.94 -29.11 -6.52
N VAL A 91 15.20 -29.25 -6.07
CA VAL A 91 15.76 -28.44 -4.98
C VAL A 91 16.00 -27.01 -5.44
N THR A 92 16.47 -26.83 -6.68
CA THR A 92 16.67 -25.51 -7.28
C THR A 92 15.36 -24.79 -7.46
N GLN A 93 14.29 -25.45 -7.90
CA GLN A 93 13.03 -24.75 -8.16
C GLN A 93 12.43 -24.13 -6.88
N ALA A 94 12.29 -24.91 -5.81
CA ALA A 94 11.71 -24.40 -4.55
C ALA A 94 12.59 -23.34 -3.87
N PHE A 95 13.93 -23.49 -3.95
CA PHE A 95 14.86 -22.47 -3.45
C PHE A 95 14.84 -21.22 -4.31
N TYR A 96 14.77 -21.39 -5.63
CA TYR A 96 14.80 -20.32 -6.61
C TYR A 96 13.54 -19.48 -6.58
N GLU A 97 12.35 -20.08 -6.51
CA GLU A 97 11.08 -19.37 -6.38
C GLU A 97 11.13 -18.40 -5.20
N LYS A 98 11.66 -18.85 -4.06
CA LYS A 98 11.81 -18.02 -2.87
C LYS A 98 12.87 -16.93 -3.03
N VAL A 99 13.98 -17.23 -3.69
CA VAL A 99 15.05 -16.26 -3.98
C VAL A 99 14.56 -15.16 -4.93
N VAL A 100 13.87 -15.52 -6.01
CA VAL A 100 13.27 -14.56 -6.95
C VAL A 100 12.21 -13.73 -6.27
N GLN A 101 11.31 -14.36 -5.52
CA GLN A 101 10.29 -13.65 -4.78
C GLN A 101 10.93 -12.57 -3.89
N ILE A 102 11.93 -12.94 -3.08
CA ILE A 102 12.53 -12.03 -2.11
C ILE A 102 13.41 -10.95 -2.76
N LEU A 103 14.25 -11.32 -3.72
CA LEU A 103 15.28 -10.44 -4.27
C LEU A 103 14.82 -9.63 -5.49
N LEU A 104 13.84 -10.13 -6.25
CA LEU A 104 13.38 -9.52 -7.49
C LEU A 104 11.96 -8.99 -7.33
N ASP A 105 11.01 -9.84 -6.98
CA ASP A 105 9.58 -9.47 -7.00
C ASP A 105 9.21 -8.45 -5.92
N LEU A 106 9.69 -8.65 -4.69
CA LEU A 106 9.34 -7.76 -3.58
C LEU A 106 9.90 -6.33 -3.74
N PRO A 107 11.19 -6.11 -4.07
CA PRO A 107 11.70 -4.76 -4.33
C PRO A 107 11.01 -4.10 -5.53
N TYR A 108 10.74 -4.88 -6.58
CA TYR A 108 10.06 -4.39 -7.77
C TYR A 108 8.62 -3.98 -7.47
N SER A 109 7.86 -4.80 -6.74
CA SER A 109 6.49 -4.48 -6.28
C SER A 109 6.47 -3.17 -5.48
N ARG A 110 7.41 -2.98 -4.54
CA ARG A 110 7.50 -1.74 -3.74
C ARG A 110 7.77 -0.49 -4.60
N LYS A 111 8.51 -0.64 -5.69
CA LYS A 111 8.74 0.45 -6.65
C LYS A 111 7.42 0.85 -7.33
N LEU A 112 6.64 -0.13 -7.80
CA LEU A 112 5.34 0.12 -8.42
C LEU A 112 4.37 0.82 -7.45
N GLU A 113 4.33 0.41 -6.18
CA GLU A 113 3.52 1.09 -5.15
C GLU A 113 3.92 2.56 -4.96
N THR A 114 5.23 2.85 -4.93
CA THR A 114 5.75 4.22 -4.80
C THR A 114 5.36 5.08 -6.00
N GLU A 115 5.46 4.54 -7.22
CA GLU A 115 5.05 5.22 -8.45
C GLU A 115 3.54 5.50 -8.44
N ALA A 116 2.74 4.52 -8.00
CA ALA A 116 1.30 4.66 -7.86
C ALA A 116 0.91 5.68 -6.77
N ASP A 117 1.63 5.77 -5.65
CA ASP A 117 1.43 6.84 -4.65
C ASP A 117 1.72 8.23 -5.22
N ILE A 118 2.83 8.38 -5.95
CA ILE A 118 3.24 9.66 -6.55
C ILE A 118 2.21 10.12 -7.59
N VAL A 119 1.73 9.23 -8.44
CA VAL A 119 0.75 9.55 -9.50
C VAL A 119 -0.64 9.68 -8.90
N GLY A 120 -1.03 8.79 -8.00
CA GLY A 120 -2.34 8.77 -7.35
C GLY A 120 -2.63 10.06 -6.58
N ILE A 121 -1.68 10.56 -5.78
CA ILE A 121 -1.84 11.86 -5.10
C ILE A 121 -2.02 13.00 -6.09
N LYS A 122 -1.31 13.00 -7.23
CA LYS A 122 -1.51 14.01 -8.28
C LYS A 122 -2.89 13.89 -8.93
N LEU A 123 -3.39 12.68 -9.14
CA LEU A 123 -4.73 12.45 -9.69
C LEU A 123 -5.82 12.94 -8.71
N ALA A 124 -5.73 12.58 -7.43
CA ALA A 124 -6.64 13.06 -6.39
C ALA A 124 -6.60 14.59 -6.24
N ALA A 125 -5.40 15.18 -6.32
CA ALA A 125 -5.23 16.64 -6.32
C ALA A 125 -5.96 17.30 -7.49
N LYS A 126 -5.76 16.80 -8.72
CA LYS A 126 -6.45 17.30 -9.93
C LYS A 126 -7.97 17.12 -9.86
N ALA A 127 -8.45 16.11 -9.14
CA ALA A 127 -9.87 15.86 -8.89
C ALA A 127 -10.45 16.70 -7.73
N CYS A 128 -9.69 17.65 -7.19
CA CYS A 128 -10.12 18.57 -6.15
C CYS A 128 -10.43 17.96 -4.77
N TYR A 129 -9.89 16.78 -4.43
CA TYR A 129 -9.95 16.17 -3.07
C TYR A 129 -8.82 16.61 -2.13
N ASP A 130 -9.06 16.65 -0.82
CA ASP A 130 -8.05 16.98 0.18
C ASP A 130 -6.99 15.88 0.32
N ILE A 131 -5.92 15.99 -0.46
CA ILE A 131 -4.80 15.03 -0.48
C ILE A 131 -4.05 14.91 0.85
N ARG A 132 -4.30 15.79 1.83
CA ARG A 132 -3.72 15.69 3.18
C ARG A 132 -4.30 14.51 3.94
N GLU A 133 -5.51 14.07 3.60
CA GLU A 133 -6.15 12.90 4.21
C GLU A 133 -5.50 11.57 3.79
N GLY A 134 -4.76 11.56 2.68
CA GLY A 134 -4.05 10.36 2.21
C GLY A 134 -3.06 9.80 3.23
N SER A 135 -2.29 10.67 3.91
CA SER A 135 -1.34 10.20 4.92
C SER A 135 -2.02 9.75 6.20
N ASN A 136 -3.18 10.33 6.55
CA ASN A 136 -3.99 9.88 7.68
C ASN A 136 -4.51 8.46 7.46
N PHE A 137 -5.01 8.15 6.26
CA PHE A 137 -5.51 6.81 5.94
C PHE A 137 -4.43 5.74 6.15
N TRP A 138 -3.20 5.96 5.66
CA TRP A 138 -2.13 4.98 5.88
C TRP A 138 -1.72 4.86 7.36
N LYS A 139 -1.77 5.94 8.13
CA LYS A 139 -1.55 5.86 9.58
C LYS A 139 -2.70 5.10 10.28
N GLN A 140 -3.94 5.21 9.81
CA GLN A 140 -5.07 4.40 10.29
C GLN A 140 -4.86 2.91 10.00
N MET A 141 -4.41 2.56 8.79
CA MET A 141 -4.04 1.19 8.42
C MET A 141 -2.98 0.61 9.35
N GLU A 142 -1.90 1.37 9.61
CA GLU A 142 -0.85 0.98 10.55
C GLU A 142 -1.39 0.69 11.96
N ILE A 143 -2.31 1.52 12.47
CA ILE A 143 -2.94 1.29 13.77
C ILE A 143 -3.81 0.05 13.75
N ASN A 144 -4.61 -0.13 12.69
CA ASN A 144 -5.48 -1.29 12.53
C ASN A 144 -4.69 -2.60 12.51
N ASP A 145 -3.58 -2.65 11.78
CA ASP A 145 -2.70 -3.82 11.73
C ASP A 145 -2.10 -4.15 13.10
N LYS A 146 -1.65 -3.13 13.85
CA LYS A 146 -1.16 -3.29 15.22
C LYS A 146 -2.22 -3.85 16.16
N LEU A 147 -3.47 -3.38 16.06
CA LEU A 147 -4.57 -3.85 16.89
C LEU A 147 -4.98 -5.29 16.56
N ASN A 148 -4.96 -5.65 15.28
CA ASN A 148 -5.34 -6.99 14.81
C ASN A 148 -4.19 -8.00 14.81
N GLN A 149 -3.01 -7.63 15.31
CA GLN A 149 -1.81 -8.46 15.38
C GLN A 149 -1.37 -9.01 14.00
N VAL A 150 -1.74 -8.34 12.92
CA VAL A 150 -1.33 -8.72 11.56
C VAL A 150 0.16 -8.37 11.43
N THR A 151 1.01 -9.35 11.68
CA THR A 151 2.48 -9.19 11.66
C THR A 151 3.08 -10.07 10.57
N SER A 152 2.97 -9.62 9.31
CA SER A 152 3.83 -10.15 8.25
C SER A 152 5.23 -9.52 8.40
N PRO A 153 6.33 -10.29 8.40
CA PRO A 153 7.67 -9.73 8.43
C PRO A 153 7.87 -8.74 7.28
N GLN A 154 8.27 -7.51 7.59
CA GLN A 154 8.37 -6.38 6.65
C GLN A 154 9.13 -6.69 5.35
N TRP A 155 10.13 -7.57 5.40
CA TRP A 155 10.92 -7.96 4.24
C TRP A 155 10.18 -8.91 3.28
N LEU A 156 9.07 -9.52 3.70
CA LEU A 156 8.22 -10.44 2.94
C LEU A 156 6.95 -9.79 2.35
N SER A 157 6.58 -8.59 2.79
CA SER A 157 5.36 -7.92 2.28
C SER A 157 5.60 -7.22 0.94
N THR A 158 4.67 -7.41 0.00
CA THR A 158 4.66 -6.76 -1.33
C THR A 158 4.34 -5.27 -1.26
N HIS A 159 3.69 -4.82 -0.18
CA HIS A 159 3.41 -3.42 0.10
C HIS A 159 4.45 -2.86 1.09
N PRO A 160 5.01 -1.65 0.85
CA PRO A 160 5.86 -0.98 1.83
C PRO A 160 5.07 -0.68 3.11
N LEU A 161 5.78 -0.45 4.23
CA LEU A 161 5.12 -0.15 5.51
C LEU A 161 4.13 1.00 5.34
N HIS A 162 2.93 0.84 5.89
CA HIS A 162 1.89 1.88 5.86
C HIS A 162 2.44 3.23 6.36
N LEU A 163 3.28 3.22 7.40
CA LEU A 163 3.98 4.42 7.89
C LEU A 163 4.86 5.11 6.83
N GLN A 164 5.64 4.34 6.05
CA GLN A 164 6.52 4.88 5.01
C GLN A 164 5.71 5.53 3.88
N ARG A 165 4.58 4.93 3.51
CA ARG A 165 3.65 5.51 2.52
C ARG A 165 3.04 6.81 3.03
N GLY A 166 2.61 6.84 4.30
CA GLY A 166 2.12 8.06 4.93
C GLY A 166 3.16 9.20 4.91
N GLN A 167 4.42 8.89 5.22
CA GLN A 167 5.53 9.85 5.17
C GLN A 167 5.85 10.35 3.75
N LEU A 168 5.83 9.43 2.77
CA LEU A 168 6.00 9.79 1.36
C LEU A 168 4.90 10.77 0.93
N ILE A 169 3.65 10.48 1.26
CA ILE A 169 2.52 11.36 0.93
C ILE A 169 2.67 12.71 1.62
N ASP A 170 3.04 12.75 2.90
CA ASP A 170 3.30 14.00 3.62
C ASP A 170 4.37 14.86 2.92
N HIS A 171 5.39 14.25 2.32
CA HIS A 171 6.40 14.93 1.51
C HIS A 171 5.87 15.42 0.15
N LEU A 172 4.91 14.70 -0.44
CA LEU A 172 4.30 15.05 -1.73
C LEU A 172 3.23 16.15 -1.61
N VAL A 173 2.60 16.30 -0.45
CA VAL A 173 1.49 17.24 -0.18
C VAL A 173 1.76 18.65 -0.71
N PRO A 174 2.90 19.33 -0.43
CA PRO A 174 3.11 20.69 -0.92
C PRO A 174 3.09 20.81 -2.46
N LYS A 175 3.67 19.83 -3.16
CA LYS A 175 3.66 19.78 -4.63
C LYS A 175 2.26 19.46 -5.15
N ALA A 176 1.55 18.57 -4.47
CA ALA A 176 0.19 18.18 -4.84
C ALA A 176 -0.79 19.35 -4.67
N ILE A 177 -0.66 20.16 -3.60
CA ILE A 177 -1.45 21.39 -3.41
C ILE A 177 -1.23 22.37 -4.57
N ALA A 178 0.02 22.59 -4.99
CA ALA A 178 0.30 23.44 -6.15
C ALA A 178 -0.38 22.93 -7.43
N VAL A 179 -0.51 21.60 -7.62
CA VAL A 179 -1.29 21.02 -8.73
C VAL A 179 -2.78 21.32 -8.59
N ARG A 180 -3.35 21.27 -7.38
CA ARG A 180 -4.74 21.65 -7.12
C ARG A 180 -5.01 23.10 -7.52
N ASP A 181 -4.11 23.99 -7.12
CA ASP A 181 -4.22 25.43 -7.37
C ASP A 181 -4.19 25.72 -8.88
N GLN A 182 -3.29 25.04 -9.60
CA GLN A 182 -3.22 25.12 -11.07
C GLN A 182 -4.48 24.60 -11.76
N CYS A 183 -5.20 23.66 -11.15
CA CYS A 183 -6.47 23.13 -11.66
C CYS A 183 -7.68 24.00 -11.28
N GLY A 184 -7.49 25.09 -10.52
CA GLY A 184 -8.58 25.96 -10.08
C GLY A 184 -9.49 25.31 -9.05
N CYS A 185 -8.99 24.35 -8.27
CA CYS A 185 -9.75 23.71 -7.21
C CYS A 185 -10.11 24.70 -6.09
N PRO A 186 -11.20 24.46 -5.34
CA PRO A 186 -11.52 25.24 -4.15
C PRO A 186 -10.39 25.20 -3.11
N PRO A 187 -10.20 26.28 -2.33
CA PRO A 187 -9.20 26.32 -1.29
C PRO A 187 -9.47 25.25 -0.24
N LEU A 188 -8.40 24.61 0.23
CA LEU A 188 -8.48 23.64 1.32
C LEU A 188 -8.86 24.31 2.64
N SER A 189 -9.42 23.53 3.56
CA SER A 189 -9.66 23.97 4.94
C SER A 189 -8.38 24.49 5.58
N SER A 190 -8.49 25.60 6.33
CA SER A 190 -7.39 26.19 7.10
C SER A 190 -6.87 25.24 8.19
N VAL A 191 -7.70 24.29 8.62
CA VAL A 191 -7.28 23.22 9.55
C VAL A 191 -6.72 22.06 8.75
N ASP A 192 -5.46 21.73 8.99
CA ASP A 192 -4.83 20.54 8.43
C ASP A 192 -5.34 19.29 9.15
N PRO A 193 -5.97 18.32 8.45
CA PRO A 193 -6.49 17.13 9.08
C PRO A 193 -5.40 16.25 9.71
N ARG A 194 -4.14 16.38 9.27
CA ARG A 194 -3.01 15.63 9.84
C ARG A 194 -2.68 16.05 11.26
N GLU A 195 -2.93 17.31 11.61
CA GLU A 195 -2.76 17.80 12.98
C GLU A 195 -3.79 17.19 13.94
N LYS A 196 -5.02 16.96 13.46
CA LYS A 196 -6.05 16.26 14.24
C LYS A 196 -5.64 14.80 14.49
N PHE A 197 -5.15 14.14 13.45
CA PHE A 197 -4.69 12.76 13.55
C PHE A 197 -3.50 12.62 14.51
N LYS A 198 -2.53 13.53 14.45
CA LYS A 198 -1.39 13.55 15.37
C LYS A 198 -1.82 13.64 16.84
N LYS A 199 -2.80 14.48 17.16
CA LYS A 199 -3.35 14.57 18.52
C LYS A 199 -4.02 13.27 18.96
N PHE A 200 -4.71 12.59 18.04
CA PHE A 200 -5.29 11.28 18.30
C PHE A 200 -4.21 10.23 18.57
N GLU A 201 -3.15 10.19 17.76
CA GLU A 201 -2.01 9.29 17.95
C GLU A 201 -1.31 9.52 19.30
N GLU A 202 -1.04 10.78 19.66
CA GLU A 202 -0.48 11.15 20.97
C GLU A 202 -1.39 10.73 22.14
N ALA A 203 -2.70 10.90 22.01
CA ALA A 203 -3.67 10.47 23.02
C ALA A 203 -3.67 8.94 23.18
N MET A 204 -3.64 8.20 22.06
CA MET A 204 -3.56 6.74 22.05
C MET A 204 -2.27 6.23 22.71
N GLU A 205 -1.12 6.80 22.37
CA GLU A 205 0.15 6.42 23.00
C GLU A 205 0.14 6.66 24.51
N ASN A 206 -0.42 7.79 24.97
CA ASN A 206 -0.53 8.09 26.38
C ASN A 206 -1.42 7.08 27.11
N ILE A 207 -2.53 6.66 26.49
CA ILE A 207 -3.41 5.61 27.03
C ILE A 207 -2.65 4.28 27.14
N ILE A 208 -1.96 3.85 26.08
CA ILE A 208 -1.18 2.59 26.08
C ILE A 208 -0.11 2.62 27.17
N ARG A 209 0.66 3.71 27.30
CA ARG A 209 1.69 3.87 28.33
C ARG A 209 1.09 3.79 29.74
N SER A 210 -0.05 4.43 29.98
CA SER A 210 -0.73 4.39 31.28
C SER A 210 -1.28 3.00 31.62
N GLN A 211 -1.81 2.26 30.64
CA GLN A 211 -2.25 0.87 30.83
C GLN A 211 -1.09 -0.05 31.16
N GLN A 212 0.04 0.07 30.44
CA GLN A 212 1.25 -0.70 30.73
C GLN A 212 1.82 -0.40 32.13
N ALA A 213 1.85 0.88 32.52
CA ALA A 213 2.27 1.27 33.87
C ALA A 213 1.35 0.69 34.96
N GLY A 214 0.03 0.73 34.75
CA GLY A 214 -0.95 0.14 35.66
C GLY A 214 -0.86 -1.39 35.75
N GLN A 215 -0.57 -2.07 34.65
CA GLN A 215 -0.33 -3.52 34.64
C GLN A 215 0.95 -3.88 35.40
N ASN A 216 2.04 -3.14 35.20
CA ASN A 216 3.29 -3.36 35.93
C ASN A 216 3.12 -3.16 37.45
N LEU A 217 2.35 -2.16 37.89
CA LEU A 217 2.05 -1.94 39.31
C LEU A 217 1.22 -3.07 39.92
N LYS A 218 0.24 -3.61 39.18
CA LYS A 218 -0.53 -4.79 39.62
C LYS A 218 0.35 -6.03 39.74
N GLN A 219 1.31 -6.22 38.83
CA GLN A 219 2.22 -7.36 38.85
C GLN A 219 3.18 -7.30 40.05
N ILE A 220 3.65 -6.11 40.43
CA ILE A 220 4.46 -5.89 41.65
C ILE A 220 3.65 -6.19 42.92
N ASN A 221 2.38 -5.76 42.99
CA ASN A 221 1.52 -6.01 44.15
C ASN A 221 1.06 -7.47 44.31
N VAL A 222 1.18 -8.31 43.27
CA VAL A 222 0.90 -9.75 43.34
C VAL A 222 2.14 -10.55 43.78
N LEU A 223 3.34 -9.96 43.67
CA LEU A 223 4.61 -10.57 44.05
C LEU A 223 5.08 -10.18 45.46
N MET A 224 4.28 -9.38 46.19
CA MET A 224 4.54 -8.91 47.56
C MET A 224 3.49 -9.51 48.51
#